data_AF-A0A935A6M0-F1
#
_entry.id   AF-A0A935A6M0-F1
#
_cell.length_a   1.000
_cell.length_b   1.000
_cell.length_c   1.000
_cell.angle_alpha   90.00
_cell.angle_beta   90.00
_cell.angle_gamma   90.00
#
_symmetry.space_group_name_H-M   'P 1'
#
loop_
_entity.id
_entity.type
_entity.pdbx_description
1 polymer ?
#
loop_
_entity_poly.entity_id
_entity_poly.type
_entity_poly.pdbx_seq_one_letter_code
_entity_poly.pdbx_strand_id
1 'polypeptide(L)'
;MKRLKENKPLRFALGALLLVLLCCNLPNLLFFTLCLKEDIFRPPNTEMLVSACKRPGAWGIPGGEAVFIYEGQTDDAYLLDLRTGEKREVPVDPHLLIDGVFLSSRWVWLEGSRTKPESQNYRPDYILDLRDGKRHELLDLTWFPRSEGEFDPKYYEYFQSADKVFIHHGKNILIALSSDLNENKNFILSQSILGVYNEGYKEGELLERLMKDLGVDYEIVDFSLDDTDVPSPSGKYVIRKYGIYTSPQGKRIYQQYMSWHFKNWYYDESGIVFQESGWHLISLPEVQDLYYVPSPILKLRLP
;
A
#
# COMPACT_ATOMS: atom_id res chain seq x y z
N MET A 1 -27.83 -5.04 -55.98
CA MET A 1 -27.54 -4.84 -54.55
C MET A 1 -28.80 -4.34 -53.86
N LYS A 2 -29.45 -5.15 -53.01
CA LYS A 2 -30.55 -4.64 -52.15
C LYS A 2 -29.94 -3.54 -51.28
N ARG A 3 -30.52 -2.34 -51.31
CA ARG A 3 -30.00 -1.18 -50.57
C ARG A 3 -29.88 -1.61 -49.10
N LEU A 4 -28.82 -1.18 -48.42
CA LEU A 4 -28.62 -1.36 -46.96
C LEU A 4 -29.86 -0.98 -46.14
N LYS A 5 -30.77 -0.20 -46.75
CA LYS A 5 -32.07 0.21 -46.22
C LYS A 5 -33.08 -0.92 -46.01
N GLU A 6 -32.99 -2.02 -46.76
CA GLU A 6 -34.02 -3.07 -46.80
C GLU A 6 -33.63 -4.33 -46.02
N ASN A 7 -32.35 -4.48 -45.64
CA ASN A 7 -31.85 -5.68 -44.99
C ASN A 7 -31.86 -5.54 -43.46
N LYS A 8 -33.02 -5.77 -42.84
CA LYS A 8 -33.24 -5.70 -41.38
C LYS A 8 -32.18 -6.45 -40.54
N PRO A 9 -31.83 -7.72 -40.81
CA PRO A 9 -30.85 -8.45 -39.99
C PRO A 9 -29.44 -7.84 -40.06
N LEU A 10 -29.04 -7.33 -41.23
CA LEU A 10 -27.75 -6.65 -41.40
C LEU A 10 -27.69 -5.33 -40.61
N ARG A 11 -28.80 -4.59 -40.51
CA ARG A 11 -28.90 -3.37 -39.70
C ARG A 11 -28.83 -3.64 -38.21
N PHE A 12 -29.45 -4.72 -37.74
CA PHE A 12 -29.33 -5.14 -36.35
C PHE A 12 -27.90 -5.57 -36.02
N ALA A 13 -27.25 -6.33 -36.89
CA ALA A 13 -25.85 -6.73 -36.71
C ALA A 13 -24.90 -5.52 -36.69
N LEU A 14 -25.08 -4.55 -37.61
CA LEU A 14 -24.32 -3.29 -37.62
C LEU A 14 -24.61 -2.43 -36.38
N GLY A 15 -25.86 -2.35 -35.95
CA GLY A 15 -26.26 -1.62 -34.74
C GLY A 15 -25.64 -2.24 -33.48
N ALA A 16 -25.65 -3.56 -33.37
CA ALA A 16 -25.00 -4.29 -32.28
C ALA A 16 -23.49 -4.11 -32.31
N LEU A 17 -22.86 -4.20 -33.49
CA LEU A 17 -21.42 -3.96 -33.66
C LEU A 17 -21.03 -2.53 -33.25
N LEU A 18 -21.83 -1.54 -33.67
CA LEU A 18 -21.60 -0.13 -33.33
C LEU A 18 -21.78 0.11 -31.83
N LEU A 19 -22.76 -0.54 -31.20
CA LEU A 19 -22.98 -0.48 -29.76
C LEU A 19 -21.83 -1.13 -29.00
N VAL A 20 -21.33 -2.29 -29.44
CA VAL A 20 -20.14 -2.93 -28.87
C VAL A 20 -18.92 -2.03 -29.03
N LEU A 21 -18.68 -1.47 -30.21
CA LEU A 21 -17.58 -0.53 -30.45
C LEU A 21 -17.69 0.72 -29.58
N LEU A 22 -18.89 1.28 -29.39
CA LEU A 22 -19.13 2.39 -28.47
C LEU A 22 -18.86 1.96 -27.02
N CYS A 23 -19.41 0.86 -26.55
CA CYS A 23 -19.17 0.36 -25.19
C CYS A 23 -17.69 0.05 -24.92
N CYS A 24 -16.94 -0.42 -25.92
CA CYS A 24 -15.51 -0.71 -25.77
C CYS A 24 -14.60 0.53 -25.91
N ASN A 25 -14.99 1.53 -26.69
CA ASN A 25 -14.13 2.71 -26.96
C ASN A 25 -14.51 3.98 -26.16
N LEU A 26 -15.78 4.12 -25.76
CA LEU A 26 -16.25 5.21 -24.92
C LEU A 26 -15.47 5.34 -23.60
N PRO A 27 -15.07 4.24 -22.94
CA PRO A 27 -14.23 4.29 -21.75
C PRO A 27 -12.91 5.01 -21.95
N ASN A 28 -12.22 4.71 -23.06
CA ASN A 28 -10.93 5.31 -23.37
C ASN A 28 -11.06 6.79 -23.75
N LEU A 29 -12.12 7.15 -24.47
CA LEU A 29 -12.43 8.55 -24.80
C LEU A 29 -12.76 9.38 -23.56
N LEU A 30 -13.59 8.83 -22.67
CA LEU A 30 -13.92 9.47 -21.39
C LEU A 30 -12.68 9.59 -20.51
N PHE A 31 -11.89 8.51 -20.39
CA PHE A 31 -10.67 8.49 -19.59
C PHE A 31 -9.73 9.65 -19.93
N PHE A 32 -9.40 9.85 -21.21
CA PHE A 32 -8.46 10.90 -21.61
C PHE A 32 -8.96 12.31 -21.25
N THR A 33 -10.25 12.56 -21.45
CA THR A 33 -10.86 13.85 -21.11
C THR A 33 -10.86 14.08 -19.60
N LEU A 34 -11.13 13.04 -18.83
CA LEU A 34 -11.18 13.11 -17.36
C LEU A 34 -9.80 13.26 -16.75
N CYS A 35 -8.82 12.48 -17.20
CA CYS A 35 -7.48 12.53 -16.63
C CYS A 35 -6.83 13.91 -16.81
N LEU A 36 -7.01 14.53 -17.99
CA LEU A 36 -6.56 15.90 -18.23
C LEU A 36 -7.28 16.91 -17.34
N LYS A 37 -8.59 16.71 -17.10
CA LYS A 37 -9.36 17.57 -16.20
C LYS A 37 -8.82 17.49 -14.77
N GLU A 38 -8.54 16.28 -14.28
CA GLU A 38 -8.01 16.07 -12.92
C GLU A 38 -6.60 16.67 -12.75
N ASP A 39 -5.75 16.58 -13.78
CA ASP A 39 -4.44 17.22 -13.76
C ASP A 39 -4.51 18.75 -13.73
N ILE A 40 -5.49 19.35 -14.44
CA ILE A 40 -5.68 20.81 -14.56
C ILE A 40 -6.38 21.40 -13.33
N PHE A 41 -7.43 20.74 -12.84
CA PHE A 41 -8.31 21.25 -11.78
C PHE A 41 -7.96 20.71 -10.38
N ARG A 42 -6.70 20.31 -10.18
CA ARG A 42 -6.18 19.88 -8.87
C ARG A 42 -6.28 20.99 -7.80
N PRO A 43 -6.33 20.63 -6.50
CA PRO A 43 -6.44 21.61 -5.43
C PRO A 43 -5.29 22.64 -5.43
N PRO A 44 -5.54 23.93 -5.12
CA PRO A 44 -4.56 25.01 -5.30
C PRO A 44 -3.33 24.94 -4.39
N ASN A 45 -3.36 24.14 -3.31
CA ASN A 45 -2.22 23.93 -2.40
C ASN A 45 -1.49 22.60 -2.66
N THR A 46 -1.49 22.17 -3.92
CA THR A 46 -0.87 20.91 -4.34
C THR A 46 0.10 21.10 -5.48
N GLU A 47 1.06 20.19 -5.57
CA GLU A 47 1.98 20.04 -6.67
C GLU A 47 1.83 18.64 -7.26
N MET A 48 1.79 18.54 -8.59
CA MET A 48 1.59 17.25 -9.25
C MET A 48 2.90 16.50 -9.35
N LEU A 49 2.93 15.29 -8.78
CA LEU A 49 4.07 14.37 -8.86
C LEU A 49 3.91 13.41 -10.03
N VAL A 50 2.71 12.83 -10.17
CA VAL A 50 2.39 11.90 -11.26
C VAL A 50 1.00 12.23 -11.80
N SER A 51 0.92 12.42 -13.12
CA SER A 51 -0.32 12.73 -13.84
C SER A 51 -1.36 11.60 -13.72
N ALA A 52 -2.63 11.96 -13.57
CA ALA A 52 -3.77 11.04 -13.60
C ALA A 52 -3.84 10.24 -14.92
N CYS A 53 -3.34 10.81 -16.03
CA CYS A 53 -3.40 10.14 -17.33
C CYS A 53 -2.55 8.87 -17.38
N LYS A 54 -1.56 8.74 -16.49
CA LYS A 54 -0.73 7.54 -16.33
C LYS A 54 -1.42 6.42 -15.54
N ARG A 55 -2.64 6.64 -15.04
CA ARG A 55 -3.35 5.75 -14.09
C ARG A 55 -2.46 5.38 -12.89
N PRO A 56 -1.95 6.37 -12.16
CA PRO A 56 -0.92 6.11 -11.18
C PRO A 56 -1.51 5.46 -9.93
N GLY A 57 -0.75 4.55 -9.32
CA GLY A 57 -0.96 4.06 -7.96
C GLY A 57 0.27 4.34 -7.12
N ALA A 58 0.10 4.55 -5.81
CA ALA A 58 1.19 4.79 -4.88
C ALA A 58 1.09 3.95 -3.60
N TRP A 59 2.25 3.56 -3.09
CA TRP A 59 2.42 2.96 -1.75
C TRP A 59 3.47 3.72 -0.94
N GLY A 60 3.17 3.90 0.34
CA GLY A 60 4.04 4.59 1.28
C GLY A 60 5.30 3.82 1.58
N ILE A 61 6.40 4.54 1.82
CA ILE A 61 7.67 3.96 2.23
C ILE A 61 8.13 4.67 3.51
N PRO A 62 8.49 3.93 4.57
CA PRO A 62 9.03 4.52 5.78
C PRO A 62 10.18 5.51 5.51
N GLY A 63 10.21 6.59 6.27
CA GLY A 63 11.25 7.64 6.20
C GLY A 63 10.96 8.82 5.27
N GLY A 64 9.96 8.73 4.38
CA GLY A 64 9.49 9.88 3.58
C GLY A 64 10.45 10.40 2.50
N GLU A 65 11.51 9.66 2.20
CA GLU A 65 12.49 10.02 1.15
C GLU A 65 12.06 9.57 -0.25
N ALA A 66 11.23 8.52 -0.31
CA ALA A 66 10.76 7.97 -1.56
C ALA A 66 9.29 7.52 -1.44
N VAL A 67 8.64 7.33 -2.58
CA VAL A 67 7.32 6.69 -2.67
C VAL A 67 7.36 5.68 -3.81
N PHE A 68 6.72 4.53 -3.64
CA PHE A 68 6.56 3.59 -4.75
C PHE A 68 5.45 4.07 -5.67
N ILE A 69 5.69 4.03 -6.98
CA ILE A 69 4.75 4.43 -8.02
C ILE A 69 4.58 3.28 -9.02
N TYR A 70 3.34 3.04 -9.40
CA TYR A 70 2.98 2.22 -10.55
C TYR A 70 2.17 3.05 -11.54
N GLU A 71 2.53 3.03 -12.83
CA GLU A 71 1.84 3.71 -13.92
C GLU A 71 1.05 2.69 -14.75
N GLY A 72 -0.23 2.48 -14.46
CA GLY A 72 -1.05 1.46 -15.12
C GLY A 72 -1.29 1.67 -16.62
N GLN A 73 -0.94 2.84 -17.18
CA GLN A 73 -0.97 3.06 -18.63
C GLN A 73 0.22 2.42 -19.35
N THR A 74 1.41 2.42 -18.73
CA THR A 74 2.66 1.91 -19.31
C THR A 74 3.12 0.60 -18.69
N ASP A 75 2.50 0.18 -17.58
CA ASP A 75 2.93 -0.98 -16.77
C ASP A 75 4.31 -0.75 -16.13
N ASP A 76 4.69 0.51 -15.91
CA ASP A 76 5.97 0.87 -15.30
C ASP A 76 5.84 0.97 -13.77
N ALA A 77 6.81 0.40 -13.05
CA ALA A 77 6.93 0.52 -11.61
C ALA A 77 8.29 1.10 -11.21
N TYR A 78 8.32 2.02 -10.25
CA TYR A 78 9.56 2.66 -9.79
C TYR A 78 9.43 3.26 -8.39
N LEU A 79 10.56 3.51 -7.73
CA LEU A 79 10.63 4.42 -6.60
C LEU A 79 10.87 5.84 -7.10
N LEU A 80 10.00 6.76 -6.70
CA LEU A 80 10.19 8.19 -6.92
C LEU A 80 10.90 8.79 -5.72
N ASP A 81 12.12 9.29 -5.91
CA ASP A 81 12.84 10.07 -4.90
C ASP A 81 12.14 11.43 -4.71
N LEU A 82 11.69 11.71 -3.50
CA LEU A 82 10.93 12.93 -3.17
C LEU A 82 11.81 14.16 -2.97
N ARG A 83 13.14 13.98 -2.91
CA ARG A 83 14.13 15.07 -2.83
C ARG A 83 14.52 15.55 -4.22
N THR A 84 14.81 14.62 -5.12
CA THR A 84 15.39 14.89 -6.44
C THR A 84 14.38 14.79 -7.59
N GLY A 85 13.28 14.05 -7.39
CA GLY A 85 12.35 13.67 -8.45
C GLY A 85 12.87 12.56 -9.35
N GLU A 86 14.02 11.96 -9.04
CA GLU A 86 14.59 10.86 -9.80
C GLU A 86 13.75 9.58 -9.66
N LYS A 87 13.63 8.85 -10.76
CA LYS A 87 12.96 7.56 -10.80
C LYS A 87 14.01 6.46 -10.72
N ARG A 88 13.88 5.59 -9.72
CA ARG A 88 14.69 4.38 -9.59
C ARG A 88 13.83 3.17 -9.94
N GLU A 89 14.25 2.43 -10.97
CA GLU A 89 13.59 1.19 -11.35
C GLU A 89 13.56 0.19 -10.18
N VAL A 90 12.53 -0.65 -10.17
CA VAL A 90 12.38 -1.74 -9.23
C VAL A 90 12.14 -3.05 -9.99
N PRO A 91 12.43 -4.21 -9.39
CA PRO A 91 12.08 -5.50 -9.98
C PRO A 91 10.61 -5.56 -10.33
N VAL A 92 10.30 -6.10 -11.52
CA VAL A 92 8.91 -6.29 -11.96
C VAL A 92 8.32 -7.48 -11.20
N ASP A 93 7.50 -7.18 -10.19
CA ASP A 93 6.69 -8.17 -9.50
C ASP A 93 5.24 -7.66 -9.38
N PRO A 94 4.25 -8.35 -9.98
CA PRO A 94 2.84 -7.92 -9.95
C PRO A 94 2.28 -7.73 -8.53
N HIS A 95 2.86 -8.43 -7.55
CA HIS A 95 2.42 -8.38 -6.17
C HIS A 95 2.80 -7.06 -5.47
N LEU A 96 3.85 -6.36 -5.93
CA LEU A 96 4.26 -5.07 -5.34
C LEU A 96 3.13 -4.04 -5.27
N LEU A 97 2.25 -4.01 -6.27
CA LEU A 97 1.10 -3.09 -6.30
C LEU A 97 -0.10 -3.61 -5.51
N ILE A 98 -0.28 -4.92 -5.40
CA ILE A 98 -1.50 -5.53 -4.90
C ILE A 98 -1.44 -5.72 -3.38
N ASP A 99 -0.32 -6.23 -2.89
CA ASP A 99 -0.16 -6.68 -1.50
C ASP A 99 1.22 -6.34 -0.89
N GLY A 100 2.06 -5.58 -1.60
CA GLY A 100 3.37 -5.12 -1.13
C GLY A 100 3.33 -4.20 0.09
N VAL A 101 3.99 -4.62 1.17
CA VAL A 101 4.23 -3.79 2.36
C VAL A 101 5.69 -3.33 2.37
N PHE A 102 5.92 -2.04 2.13
CA PHE A 102 7.26 -1.46 2.11
C PHE A 102 7.79 -1.28 3.54
N LEU A 103 8.89 -1.98 3.85
CA LEU A 103 9.61 -1.83 5.12
C LEU A 103 10.68 -0.74 5.03
N SER A 104 11.20 -0.51 3.82
CA SER A 104 12.11 0.57 3.50
C SER A 104 12.15 0.80 1.99
N SER A 105 12.97 1.75 1.52
CA SER A 105 13.26 1.91 0.08
C SER A 105 14.05 0.74 -0.51
N ARG A 106 14.39 -0.29 0.28
CA ARG A 106 15.13 -1.47 -0.17
C ARG A 106 14.35 -2.77 -0.04
N TRP A 107 13.41 -2.84 0.91
CA TRP A 107 12.80 -4.10 1.32
C TRP A 107 11.29 -3.98 1.31
N VAL A 108 10.65 -4.97 0.69
CA VAL A 108 9.20 -5.10 0.63
C VAL A 108 8.84 -6.48 1.16
N TRP A 109 7.97 -6.54 2.15
CA TRP A 109 7.34 -7.78 2.57
C TRP A 109 6.15 -8.09 1.66
N LEU A 110 6.10 -9.33 1.20
CA LEU A 110 4.99 -9.88 0.44
C LEU A 110 4.37 -11.03 1.24
N GLU A 111 3.07 -10.88 1.55
CA GLU A 111 2.32 -11.81 2.40
C GLU A 111 2.27 -13.20 1.75
N GLY A 112 2.60 -14.21 2.53
CA GLY A 112 2.50 -15.61 2.15
C GLY A 112 1.06 -16.11 2.10
N SER A 113 0.90 -17.43 1.94
CA SER A 113 -0.40 -18.07 2.10
C SER A 113 -0.77 -18.19 3.58
N ARG A 114 -2.05 -18.07 3.92
CA ARG A 114 -2.58 -18.34 5.27
C ARG A 114 -2.74 -19.84 5.61
N THR A 115 -2.03 -20.72 4.90
CA THR A 115 -2.09 -22.16 5.13
C THR A 115 -0.78 -22.65 5.74
N LYS A 116 -0.80 -23.82 6.39
CA LYS A 116 0.41 -24.36 7.04
C LYS A 116 1.47 -24.78 6.01
N PRO A 117 2.75 -24.84 6.38
CA PRO A 117 3.84 -25.28 5.51
C PRO A 117 3.62 -26.63 4.82
N GLU A 118 2.89 -27.57 5.44
CA GLU A 118 2.63 -28.89 4.84
C GLU A 118 1.54 -28.88 3.75
N SER A 119 0.84 -27.76 3.57
CA SER A 119 -0.22 -27.60 2.57
C SER A 119 0.35 -27.47 1.16
N GLN A 120 -0.31 -28.09 0.18
CA GLN A 120 0.06 -27.95 -1.25
C GLN A 120 -0.04 -26.51 -1.77
N ASN A 121 -0.83 -25.67 -1.11
CA ASN A 121 -1.02 -24.26 -1.48
C ASN A 121 -0.15 -23.32 -0.61
N TYR A 122 0.80 -23.87 0.16
CA TYR A 122 1.68 -23.08 0.99
C TYR A 122 2.57 -22.20 0.13
N ARG A 123 2.62 -20.92 0.48
CA ARG A 123 3.58 -19.94 -0.01
C ARG A 123 4.17 -19.25 1.21
N PRO A 124 5.50 -19.23 1.39
CA PRO A 124 6.11 -18.54 2.51
C PRO A 124 5.96 -17.03 2.32
N ASP A 125 5.88 -16.32 3.44
CA ASP A 125 6.18 -14.90 3.48
C ASP A 125 7.64 -14.67 3.06
N TYR A 126 7.92 -13.58 2.35
CA TYR A 126 9.28 -13.25 1.96
C TYR A 126 9.51 -11.75 1.87
N ILE A 127 10.79 -11.37 1.98
CA ILE A 127 11.27 -10.04 1.66
C ILE A 127 11.78 -10.05 0.22
N LEU A 128 11.27 -9.13 -0.60
CA LEU A 128 11.86 -8.79 -1.88
C LEU A 128 12.90 -7.67 -1.69
N ASP A 129 14.16 -7.95 -2.03
CA ASP A 129 15.21 -6.93 -2.10
C ASP A 129 15.10 -6.19 -3.44
N LEU A 130 14.76 -4.90 -3.37
CA LEU A 130 14.57 -4.06 -4.56
C LEU A 130 15.88 -3.72 -5.28
N ARG A 131 17.05 -4.04 -4.72
CA ARG A 131 18.36 -3.76 -5.35
C ARG A 131 18.69 -4.77 -6.43
N ASP A 132 18.39 -6.04 -6.21
CA ASP A 132 18.77 -7.14 -7.09
C ASP A 132 17.60 -8.09 -7.42
N GLY A 133 16.42 -7.86 -6.85
CA GLY A 133 15.22 -8.67 -7.07
C GLY A 133 15.25 -10.02 -6.36
N LYS A 134 16.21 -10.26 -5.45
CA LYS A 134 16.25 -11.52 -4.69
C LYS A 134 15.11 -11.58 -3.69
N ARG A 135 14.60 -12.80 -3.52
CA ARG A 135 13.58 -13.16 -2.55
C ARG A 135 14.25 -13.84 -1.36
N HIS A 136 13.95 -13.35 -0.17
CA HIS A 136 14.45 -13.87 1.09
C HIS A 136 13.26 -14.37 1.91
N GLU A 137 13.08 -15.69 1.95
CA GLU A 137 11.98 -16.31 2.68
C GLU A 137 12.08 -16.03 4.19
N LEU A 138 10.93 -15.81 4.81
CA LEU A 138 10.79 -15.57 6.23
C LEU A 138 10.40 -16.85 6.94
N LEU A 139 11.06 -17.13 8.06
CA LEU A 139 10.68 -18.22 8.93
C LEU A 139 9.49 -17.79 9.79
N ASP A 140 8.32 -18.36 9.52
CA ASP A 140 7.11 -18.05 10.26
C ASP A 140 7.05 -18.79 11.59
N LEU A 141 7.36 -18.04 12.65
CA LEU A 141 7.36 -18.50 14.03
C LEU A 141 5.94 -18.80 14.54
N THR A 142 4.89 -18.33 13.86
CA THR A 142 3.49 -18.64 14.20
C THR A 142 3.23 -20.14 14.20
N TRP A 143 3.95 -20.90 13.35
CA TRP A 143 3.79 -22.34 13.23
C TRP A 143 4.64 -23.14 14.22
N PHE A 144 5.44 -22.49 15.06
CA PHE A 144 6.33 -23.19 15.96
C PHE A 144 5.57 -23.87 17.11
N PRO A 145 6.14 -24.93 17.71
CA PRO A 145 5.52 -25.63 18.83
C PRO A 145 5.17 -24.70 19.98
N ARG A 146 3.99 -24.93 20.57
CA ARG A 146 3.54 -24.22 21.77
C ARG A 146 4.02 -24.92 23.04
N SER A 147 4.38 -24.13 24.05
CA SER A 147 4.66 -24.61 25.41
C SER A 147 3.44 -24.34 26.27
N GLU A 148 2.82 -25.39 26.82
CA GLU A 148 1.63 -25.27 27.69
C GLU A 148 0.42 -24.52 27.05
N GLY A 149 0.35 -24.50 25.71
CA GLY A 149 -0.70 -23.80 24.95
C GLY A 149 -0.35 -22.37 24.56
N GLU A 150 0.78 -21.85 25.04
CA GLU A 150 1.33 -20.51 24.77
C GLU A 150 2.53 -20.56 23.82
N PHE A 151 2.89 -19.42 23.25
CA PHE A 151 4.10 -19.30 22.45
C PHE A 151 5.34 -19.53 23.33
N ASP A 152 6.24 -20.42 22.91
CA ASP A 152 7.40 -20.81 23.72
C ASP A 152 8.41 -19.64 23.82
N PRO A 153 8.68 -19.10 25.03
CA PRO A 153 9.53 -17.94 25.22
C PRO A 153 10.97 -18.11 24.72
N LYS A 154 11.45 -19.34 24.54
CA LYS A 154 12.81 -19.55 23.98
C LYS A 154 12.96 -18.94 22.59
N TYR A 155 11.87 -18.85 21.82
CA TYR A 155 11.88 -18.26 20.48
C TYR A 155 11.93 -16.72 20.50
N TYR A 156 11.86 -16.07 21.66
CA TYR A 156 12.05 -14.61 21.76
C TYR A 156 13.49 -14.18 21.46
N GLU A 157 14.47 -15.09 21.59
CA GLU A 157 15.87 -14.83 21.22
C GLU A 157 16.05 -14.46 19.74
N TYR A 158 15.12 -14.90 18.87
CA TYR A 158 15.11 -14.53 17.47
C TYR A 158 14.84 -13.04 17.25
N PHE A 159 13.96 -12.44 18.05
CA PHE A 159 13.67 -11.00 17.96
C PHE A 159 14.81 -10.17 18.56
N GLN A 160 15.40 -10.62 19.66
CA GLN A 160 16.52 -9.93 20.31
C GLN A 160 17.82 -9.96 19.49
N SER A 161 17.95 -10.91 18.57
CA SER A 161 19.11 -11.04 17.68
C SER A 161 18.91 -10.42 16.30
N ALA A 162 17.72 -9.86 16.02
CA ALA A 162 17.44 -9.19 14.76
C ALA A 162 18.04 -7.78 14.73
N ASP A 163 18.50 -7.33 13.56
CA ASP A 163 19.02 -5.98 13.37
C ASP A 163 17.88 -4.96 13.23
N LYS A 164 16.74 -5.39 12.67
CA LYS A 164 15.55 -4.56 12.49
C LYS A 164 14.29 -5.33 12.80
N VAL A 165 13.36 -4.68 13.49
CA VAL A 165 12.02 -5.21 13.75
C VAL A 165 10.97 -4.22 13.26
N PHE A 166 9.97 -4.74 12.57
CA PHE A 166 8.84 -4.00 12.03
C PHE A 166 7.53 -4.57 12.57
N ILE A 167 6.57 -3.70 12.83
CA ILE A 167 5.21 -4.10 13.20
C ILE A 167 4.23 -3.50 12.19
N HIS A 168 3.33 -4.33 11.67
CA HIS A 168 2.18 -3.91 10.87
C HIS A 168 0.89 -4.13 11.66
N HIS A 169 0.22 -3.05 12.04
CA HIS A 169 -0.95 -3.08 12.93
C HIS A 169 -2.16 -3.76 12.26
N GLY A 170 -2.62 -3.27 11.12
CA GLY A 170 -3.78 -3.79 10.38
C GLY A 170 -3.63 -5.25 9.93
N LYS A 171 -2.40 -5.75 9.80
CA LYS A 171 -2.12 -7.18 9.57
C LYS A 171 -1.90 -7.98 10.86
N ASN A 172 -1.66 -7.32 11.98
CA ASN A 172 -1.26 -7.92 13.26
C ASN A 172 -0.01 -8.81 13.13
N ILE A 173 0.98 -8.33 12.39
CA ILE A 173 2.20 -9.06 12.06
C ILE A 173 3.43 -8.30 12.58
N LEU A 174 4.39 -9.05 13.10
CA LEU A 174 5.74 -8.61 13.39
C LEU A 174 6.72 -9.27 12.42
N ILE A 175 7.67 -8.51 11.90
CA ILE A 175 8.71 -8.96 10.96
C ILE A 175 10.06 -8.58 11.55
N ALA A 176 10.95 -9.54 11.72
CA ALA A 176 12.28 -9.33 12.27
C ALA A 176 13.33 -9.76 11.25
N LEU A 177 14.27 -8.88 10.91
CA LEU A 177 15.22 -9.07 9.83
C LEU A 177 16.66 -8.88 10.30
N SER A 178 17.54 -9.68 9.71
CA SER A 178 18.97 -9.38 9.62
C SER A 178 19.23 -8.27 8.59
N SER A 179 20.28 -7.49 8.79
CA SER A 179 20.64 -6.36 7.93
C SER A 179 21.09 -6.76 6.53
N ASP A 180 21.61 -7.98 6.36
CA ASP A 180 22.09 -8.50 5.08
C ASP A 180 21.12 -9.47 4.39
N LEU A 181 20.01 -9.83 5.06
CA LEU A 181 19.00 -10.81 4.66
C LEU A 181 19.51 -12.21 4.32
N ASN A 182 20.83 -12.47 4.41
CA ASN A 182 21.44 -13.74 4.02
C ASN A 182 21.60 -14.67 5.22
N GLU A 183 21.43 -14.16 6.43
CA GLU A 183 21.41 -14.98 7.63
C GLU A 183 20.07 -15.72 7.76
N ASN A 184 20.10 -16.93 8.35
CA ASN A 184 18.91 -17.67 8.79
C ASN A 184 18.24 -16.99 10.01
N LYS A 185 18.13 -15.66 9.97
CA LYS A 185 17.68 -14.79 11.05
C LYS A 185 16.57 -13.83 10.61
N ASN A 186 15.77 -14.24 9.63
CA ASN A 186 14.63 -13.46 9.17
C ASN A 186 13.34 -14.20 9.55
N PHE A 187 12.50 -13.55 10.34
CA PHE A 187 11.37 -14.16 11.00
C PHE A 187 10.11 -13.33 10.84
N ILE A 188 8.98 -14.00 10.93
CA ILE A 188 7.66 -13.37 11.00
C ILE A 188 6.83 -14.02 12.11
N LEU A 189 5.98 -13.22 12.76
CA LEU A 189 5.13 -13.66 13.86
C LEU A 189 3.76 -12.99 13.78
N SER A 190 2.70 -13.79 13.78
CA SER A 190 1.33 -13.30 13.95
C SER A 190 0.99 -13.07 15.42
N GLN A 191 0.38 -11.92 15.73
CA GLN A 191 -0.09 -11.58 17.07
C GLN A 191 -1.02 -12.65 17.67
N SER A 192 -1.79 -13.36 16.83
CA SER A 192 -2.73 -14.38 17.27
C SER A 192 -2.09 -15.51 18.11
N ILE A 193 -0.77 -15.67 18.03
CA ILE A 193 -0.04 -16.69 18.80
C ILE A 193 0.25 -16.26 20.24
N LEU A 194 0.20 -14.96 20.54
CA LEU A 194 0.55 -14.39 21.85
C LEU A 194 -0.61 -14.38 22.86
N GLY A 195 -1.81 -14.79 22.45
CA GLY A 195 -2.96 -14.87 23.34
C GLY A 195 -4.30 -14.69 22.64
N VAL A 196 -5.38 -14.75 23.42
CA VAL A 196 -6.74 -14.56 22.93
C VAL A 196 -7.01 -13.07 22.73
N TYR A 197 -7.61 -12.72 21.59
CA TYR A 197 -8.23 -11.41 21.35
C TYR A 197 -9.31 -11.16 22.41
N ASN A 198 -8.95 -10.56 23.55
CA ASN A 198 -9.96 -10.03 24.45
C ASN A 198 -10.65 -8.84 23.76
N GLU A 199 -11.95 -8.67 24.01
CA GLU A 199 -12.69 -7.48 23.57
C GLU A 199 -11.96 -6.22 24.06
N GLY A 200 -11.48 -5.40 23.12
CA GLY A 200 -10.85 -4.12 23.40
C GLY A 200 -9.35 -4.01 23.12
N TYR A 201 -8.65 -5.09 22.72
CA TYR A 201 -7.27 -4.94 22.24
C TYR A 201 -7.23 -4.20 20.91
N LYS A 202 -6.27 -3.28 20.79
CA LYS A 202 -5.97 -2.61 19.52
C LYS A 202 -5.07 -3.49 18.66
N GLU A 203 -5.20 -3.31 17.35
CA GLU A 203 -4.32 -3.88 16.34
C GLU A 203 -2.84 -3.61 16.68
N GLY A 204 -2.01 -4.65 16.67
CA GLY A 204 -0.58 -4.57 16.98
C GLY A 204 -0.18 -4.38 18.46
N GLU A 205 -1.11 -4.12 19.39
CA GLU A 205 -0.78 -3.75 20.77
C GLU A 205 0.01 -4.83 21.53
N LEU A 206 -0.31 -6.12 21.33
CA LEU A 206 0.40 -7.20 22.00
C LEU A 206 1.80 -7.38 21.43
N LEU A 207 2.01 -7.11 20.14
CA LEU A 207 3.32 -7.13 19.50
C LEU A 207 4.19 -5.99 20.04
N GLU A 208 3.65 -4.77 20.15
CA GLU A 208 4.36 -3.65 20.76
C GLU A 208 4.75 -3.94 22.20
N ARG A 209 3.84 -4.54 22.99
CA ARG A 209 4.10 -4.90 24.38
C ARG A 209 5.21 -5.94 24.47
N LEU A 210 5.16 -6.98 23.63
CA LEU A 210 6.22 -7.98 23.55
C LEU A 210 7.57 -7.32 23.25
N MET A 211 7.66 -6.40 22.28
CA MET A 211 8.91 -5.72 21.96
C MET A 211 9.43 -4.86 23.12
N LYS A 212 8.53 -4.15 23.82
CA LYS A 212 8.87 -3.38 25.03
C LYS A 212 9.40 -4.29 26.14
N ASP A 213 8.75 -5.43 26.37
CA ASP A 213 9.14 -6.40 27.41
C ASP A 213 10.51 -7.05 27.10
N LEU A 214 10.80 -7.28 25.81
CA LEU A 214 12.09 -7.81 25.35
C LEU A 214 13.20 -6.77 25.25
N GLY A 215 12.88 -5.48 25.39
CA GLY A 215 13.82 -4.37 25.21
C GLY A 215 14.31 -4.22 23.77
N VAL A 216 13.47 -4.53 22.79
CA VAL A 216 13.79 -4.49 21.35
C VAL A 216 13.09 -3.29 20.71
N ASP A 217 13.87 -2.47 20.00
CA ASP A 217 13.34 -1.35 19.23
C ASP A 217 12.63 -1.86 17.96
N TYR A 218 11.56 -1.17 17.56
CA TYR A 218 10.78 -1.52 16.37
C TYR A 218 10.27 -0.29 15.63
N GLU A 219 9.97 -0.47 14.34
CA GLU A 219 9.35 0.54 13.47
C GLU A 219 7.92 0.12 13.09
N ILE A 220 6.96 1.06 13.14
CA ILE A 220 5.61 0.83 12.63
C ILE A 220 5.60 1.16 11.14
N VAL A 221 5.25 0.17 10.30
CA VAL A 221 5.27 0.29 8.82
C VAL A 221 3.86 0.33 8.22
N ASP A 222 2.86 0.54 9.07
CA ASP A 222 1.48 0.58 8.66
C ASP A 222 1.03 2.01 8.32
N PHE A 223 0.71 2.24 7.05
CA PHE A 223 0.18 3.50 6.55
C PHE A 223 -1.36 3.49 6.48
N SER A 224 -2.02 2.42 6.95
CA SER A 224 -3.46 2.36 7.20
C SER A 224 -3.82 3.24 8.39
N LEU A 225 -4.48 4.36 8.12
CA LEU A 225 -4.92 5.27 9.18
C LEU A 225 -6.20 4.79 9.89
N ASP A 226 -6.70 3.61 9.52
CA ASP A 226 -7.78 2.94 10.24
C ASP A 226 -7.27 2.26 11.52
N ASP A 227 -6.00 1.86 11.53
CA ASP A 227 -5.41 1.03 12.60
C ASP A 227 -4.30 1.76 13.37
N THR A 228 -3.68 2.80 12.77
CA THR A 228 -2.61 3.55 13.42
C THR A 228 -2.55 5.04 13.03
N ASP A 229 -2.02 5.85 13.94
CA ASP A 229 -1.64 7.23 13.68
C ASP A 229 -0.18 7.25 13.16
N VAL A 230 0.10 8.00 12.08
CA VAL A 230 1.45 8.03 11.49
C VAL A 230 2.13 9.37 11.80
N PRO A 231 3.18 9.40 12.66
CA PRO A 231 3.91 10.64 12.93
C PRO A 231 4.73 11.07 11.70
N SER A 232 4.97 12.37 11.58
CA SER A 232 5.94 12.90 10.62
C SER A 232 7.38 12.56 11.05
N PRO A 233 8.38 12.60 10.15
CA PRO A 233 9.77 12.22 10.48
C PRO A 233 10.38 12.89 11.72
N SER A 234 10.06 14.16 11.99
CA SER A 234 10.53 14.88 13.19
C SER A 234 9.56 14.79 14.38
N GLY A 235 8.37 14.21 14.16
CA GLY A 235 7.28 14.16 15.13
C GLY A 235 6.53 15.48 15.31
N LYS A 236 6.78 16.49 14.47
CA LYS A 236 6.09 17.79 14.50
C LYS A 236 4.60 17.68 14.14
N TYR A 237 4.26 16.77 13.23
CA TYR A 237 2.89 16.51 12.82
C TYR A 237 2.54 15.05 13.03
N VAL A 238 1.25 14.77 13.10
CA VAL A 238 0.71 13.41 13.04
C VAL A 238 -0.47 13.39 12.09
N ILE A 239 -0.50 12.40 11.23
CA ILE A 239 -1.66 12.15 10.37
C ILE A 239 -2.53 11.08 11.01
N ARG A 240 -3.83 11.36 10.99
CA ARG A 240 -4.88 10.50 11.54
C ARG A 240 -5.95 10.29 10.48
N LYS A 241 -6.83 9.33 10.72
CA LYS A 241 -7.99 9.02 9.86
C LYS A 241 -8.75 10.23 9.33
N TYR A 242 -8.93 11.28 10.13
CA TYR A 242 -9.75 12.46 9.80
C TYR A 242 -8.98 13.77 9.68
N GLY A 243 -7.66 13.72 9.49
CA GLY A 243 -6.88 14.91 9.16
C GLY A 243 -5.44 14.89 9.64
N ILE A 244 -4.82 16.05 9.56
CA ILE A 244 -3.43 16.26 9.97
C ILE A 244 -3.43 17.20 11.18
N TYR A 245 -2.61 16.87 12.18
CA TYR A 245 -2.58 17.54 13.48
C TYR A 245 -1.16 17.93 13.83
N THR A 246 -0.98 19.07 14.50
CA THR A 246 0.29 19.40 15.15
C THR A 246 0.50 18.51 16.37
N SER A 247 1.73 18.10 16.61
CA SER A 247 2.15 17.39 17.82
C SER A 247 3.04 18.31 18.68
N PRO A 248 2.92 18.27 20.03
CA PRO A 248 1.99 17.48 20.82
C PRO A 248 0.61 18.13 21.03
N GLN A 249 0.41 19.39 20.64
CA GLN A 249 -0.77 20.18 21.03
C GLN A 249 -2.09 19.69 20.41
N GLY A 250 -2.04 18.81 19.40
CA GLY A 250 -3.22 18.21 18.79
C GLY A 250 -4.09 19.17 17.99
N LYS A 251 -3.57 20.34 17.60
CA LYS A 251 -4.32 21.29 16.77
C LYS A 251 -4.44 20.72 15.35
N ARG A 252 -5.67 20.54 14.87
CA ARG A 252 -5.92 20.13 13.49
C ARG A 252 -5.54 21.26 12.52
N ILE A 253 -4.69 20.95 11.55
CA ILE A 253 -4.23 21.89 10.50
C ILE A 253 -4.83 21.57 9.14
N TYR A 254 -5.31 20.34 8.95
CA TYR A 254 -5.97 19.91 7.73
C TYR A 254 -7.12 18.97 8.08
N GLN A 255 -8.30 19.21 7.48
CA GLN A 255 -9.51 18.43 7.74
C GLN A 255 -9.97 17.72 6.47
N GLN A 256 -9.60 16.45 6.34
CA GLN A 256 -10.06 15.56 5.29
C GLN A 256 -9.97 14.13 5.80
N TYR A 257 -10.78 13.23 5.26
CA TYR A 257 -10.56 11.81 5.45
C TYR A 257 -9.21 11.45 4.84
N MET A 258 -8.31 10.79 5.57
CA MET A 258 -6.94 10.53 5.11
C MET A 258 -6.67 9.05 4.84
N SER A 259 -7.47 8.11 5.35
CA SER A 259 -7.11 6.68 5.34
C SER A 259 -6.78 6.13 3.95
N TRP A 260 -7.56 6.49 2.93
CA TRP A 260 -7.33 6.04 1.55
C TRP A 260 -6.43 6.99 0.74
N HIS A 261 -6.16 8.18 1.30
CA HIS A 261 -5.58 9.29 0.56
C HIS A 261 -4.11 9.55 0.85
N PHE A 262 -3.72 9.38 2.11
CA PHE A 262 -2.34 9.50 2.52
C PHE A 262 -1.52 8.37 1.91
N LYS A 263 -0.40 8.73 1.31
CA LYS A 263 0.57 7.75 0.79
C LYS A 263 1.88 7.85 1.53
N ASN A 264 2.41 9.04 1.80
CA ASN A 264 3.66 9.16 2.55
C ASN A 264 3.87 10.57 3.12
N TRP A 265 4.78 10.70 4.07
CA TRP A 265 5.37 11.99 4.44
C TRP A 265 6.44 12.40 3.43
N TYR A 266 6.68 13.71 3.30
CA TYR A 266 7.95 14.20 2.79
C TYR A 266 8.99 14.25 3.90
N TYR A 267 10.23 13.85 3.60
CA TYR A 267 11.38 13.86 4.49
C TYR A 267 11.65 15.22 5.17
N ASP A 268 11.33 16.33 4.49
CA ASP A 268 11.50 17.70 4.98
C ASP A 268 10.24 18.28 5.65
N GLU A 269 9.19 17.47 5.77
CA GLU A 269 7.89 17.83 6.34
C GLU A 269 7.19 19.00 5.63
N SER A 270 7.62 19.35 4.41
CA SER A 270 6.98 20.40 3.61
C SER A 270 5.60 19.99 3.08
N GLY A 271 5.26 18.70 3.18
CA GLY A 271 4.02 18.16 2.68
C GLY A 271 3.84 16.67 2.94
N ILE A 272 2.75 16.14 2.38
CA ILE A 272 2.50 14.70 2.26
C ILE A 272 2.32 14.32 0.80
N VAL A 273 2.68 13.09 0.46
CA VAL A 273 2.20 12.45 -0.76
C VAL A 273 0.75 12.06 -0.54
N PHE A 274 -0.10 12.56 -1.42
CA PHE A 274 -1.54 12.49 -1.34
C PHE A 274 -2.11 12.05 -2.70
N GLN A 275 -3.07 11.14 -2.67
CA GLN A 275 -3.81 10.72 -3.85
C GLN A 275 -5.30 10.71 -3.51
N GLU A 276 -6.14 11.30 -4.36
CA GLU A 276 -7.58 11.16 -4.15
C GLU A 276 -8.01 9.71 -4.32
N SER A 277 -8.81 9.20 -3.38
CA SER A 277 -9.52 7.95 -3.57
C SER A 277 -10.50 8.17 -4.70
N GLY A 278 -10.52 7.27 -5.67
CA GLY A 278 -11.27 7.54 -6.87
C GLY A 278 -12.76 7.41 -6.63
N TRP A 279 -13.42 8.38 -7.25
CA TRP A 279 -14.84 8.40 -7.43
C TRP A 279 -15.22 7.48 -8.58
N HIS A 280 -16.43 6.96 -8.56
CA HIS A 280 -16.97 6.19 -9.68
C HIS A 280 -17.88 7.09 -10.50
N LEU A 281 -17.63 7.16 -11.80
CA LEU A 281 -18.44 7.97 -12.73
C LEU A 281 -19.79 7.31 -13.04
N ILE A 282 -19.80 5.98 -13.08
CA ILE A 282 -20.99 5.16 -13.32
C ILE A 282 -20.89 3.93 -12.42
N SER A 283 -21.93 3.70 -11.63
CA SER A 283 -22.15 2.45 -10.90
C SER A 283 -23.42 1.82 -11.44
N LEU A 284 -23.34 0.55 -11.85
CA LEU A 284 -24.52 -0.25 -12.21
C LEU A 284 -24.79 -1.25 -11.08
N PRO A 285 -26.03 -1.47 -10.65
CA PRO A 285 -26.35 -2.35 -9.51
C PRO A 285 -25.81 -3.79 -9.62
N GLU A 286 -25.56 -4.25 -10.85
CA GLU A 286 -25.20 -5.65 -11.16
C GLU A 286 -23.74 -5.83 -11.57
N VAL A 287 -23.00 -4.73 -11.78
CA VAL A 287 -21.60 -4.74 -12.15
C VAL A 287 -20.88 -3.81 -11.19
N GLN A 288 -20.18 -4.37 -10.22
CA GLN A 288 -19.36 -3.59 -9.30
C GLN A 288 -18.39 -2.74 -10.13
N ASP A 289 -18.55 -1.42 -9.99
CA ASP A 289 -17.63 -0.34 -10.37
C ASP A 289 -17.04 -0.41 -11.78
N LEU A 290 -17.80 0.10 -12.75
CA LEU A 290 -17.41 0.06 -14.16
C LEU A 290 -16.35 1.10 -14.56
N TYR A 291 -16.30 2.28 -13.91
CA TYR A 291 -15.35 3.34 -14.27
C TYR A 291 -14.87 4.19 -13.08
N TYR A 292 -13.61 3.97 -12.70
CA TYR A 292 -12.87 4.78 -11.74
C TYR A 292 -12.43 6.11 -12.37
N VAL A 293 -12.67 7.22 -11.67
CA VAL A 293 -12.14 8.54 -12.02
C VAL A 293 -10.64 8.54 -11.76
N PRO A 294 -9.79 8.78 -12.77
CA PRO A 294 -8.34 8.76 -12.60
C PRO A 294 -7.90 9.85 -11.63
N SER A 295 -7.00 9.56 -10.69
CA SER A 295 -6.54 10.56 -9.71
C SER A 295 -5.02 10.71 -9.79
N PRO A 296 -4.49 11.95 -9.89
CA PRO A 296 -3.06 12.18 -9.89
C PRO A 296 -2.48 11.90 -8.51
N ILE A 297 -1.17 11.67 -8.47
CA ILE A 297 -0.41 11.66 -7.21
C ILE A 297 0.12 13.06 -7.01
N LEU A 298 -0.20 13.64 -5.85
CA LEU A 298 0.06 15.02 -5.52
C LEU A 298 0.95 15.12 -4.28
N LYS A 299 1.71 16.21 -4.19
CA LYS A 299 2.24 16.73 -2.93
C LYS A 299 1.25 17.73 -2.37
N LEU A 300 0.61 17.42 -1.25
CA LEU A 300 -0.18 18.38 -0.48
C LEU A 300 0.75 19.15 0.45
N ARG A 301 0.90 20.46 0.25
CA ARG A 301 1.82 21.29 1.04
C ARG A 301 1.24 21.59 2.42
N LEU A 302 2.09 21.54 3.42
CA LEU A 302 1.71 21.85 4.80
C LEU A 302 2.06 23.30 5.19
N PRO A 303 1.31 23.90 6.13
CA PRO A 303 1.58 25.24 6.65
C PRO A 303 2.84 25.34 7.52
#